data_AF-A0A953TN11-F1
#
_entry.id   AF-A0A953TN11-F1
#
_cell.length_a   1.000
_cell.length_b   1.000
_cell.length_c   1.000
_cell.angle_alpha   90.00
_cell.angle_beta   90.00
_cell.angle_gamma   90.00
#
_symmetry.space_group_name_H-M   'P 1'
#
loop_
_entity.id
_entity.type
_entity.pdbx_description
1 polymer ?
#
loop_
_entity_poly.entity_id
_entity_poly.type
_entity_poly.pdbx_seq_one_letter_code
_entity_poly.pdbx_strand_id
1 'polypeptide(L)'
;MTSNPSNLSSAPHCHHRFPTGRRCRLPIADPDSNFCLRHAFRRKQAEDDARLAAALTRQSDGFQTAAGIHKSLSHLYRNLADNRISPRRAAVLAYISNLLLRTLPAIEQELDPDAASGAPTIIWDIPRPPRDPLENQRQEQDAGLESGAPGETEKKSSAANRGTR
;
A
#
# COMPACT_ATOMS: atom_id res chain seq x y z
N MET A 1 -27.33 -61.37 30.50
CA MET A 1 -27.40 -60.31 29.49
C MET A 1 -26.92 -59.01 30.13
N THR A 2 -25.61 -58.73 30.08
CA THR A 2 -25.01 -57.53 30.68
C THR A 2 -24.53 -56.61 29.58
N SER A 3 -25.31 -55.57 29.28
CA SER A 3 -24.98 -54.51 28.33
C SER A 3 -23.87 -53.63 28.91
N ASN A 4 -22.73 -53.59 28.23
CA ASN A 4 -21.55 -52.78 28.57
C ASN A 4 -21.76 -51.31 28.16
N PRO A 5 -21.81 -50.33 29.10
CA PRO A 5 -22.10 -48.93 28.78
C PRO A 5 -20.85 -48.09 28.44
N SER A 6 -19.75 -48.69 27.96
CA SER A 6 -18.50 -47.94 27.71
C SER A 6 -18.48 -47.10 26.43
N ASN A 7 -19.53 -47.15 25.59
CA ASN A 7 -19.45 -46.64 24.21
C ASN A 7 -20.26 -45.34 23.95
N LEU A 8 -20.64 -44.62 25.01
CA LEU A 8 -21.43 -43.38 24.90
C LEU A 8 -20.59 -42.08 25.00
N SER A 9 -19.26 -42.17 25.07
CA SER A 9 -18.39 -41.00 25.33
C SER A 9 -17.20 -40.89 24.37
N SER A 10 -17.45 -41.00 23.08
CA SER A 10 -16.48 -40.52 22.10
C SER A 10 -17.20 -39.83 20.95
N ALA A 11 -17.78 -38.67 21.23
CA ALA A 11 -18.08 -37.73 20.16
C ALA A 11 -16.80 -37.52 19.34
N PRO A 12 -16.85 -37.51 18.00
CA PRO A 12 -15.65 -37.41 17.19
C PRO A 12 -14.95 -36.07 17.48
N HIS A 13 -13.66 -36.14 17.81
CA HIS A 13 -12.84 -34.98 18.21
C HIS A 13 -12.02 -34.46 17.04
N CYS A 14 -11.75 -33.16 17.04
CA CYS A 14 -10.95 -32.49 16.02
C CYS A 14 -9.58 -33.17 15.77
N HIS A 15 -9.25 -33.44 14.51
CA HIS A 15 -7.98 -34.08 14.12
C HIS A 15 -6.74 -33.19 14.20
N HIS A 16 -6.88 -31.90 14.57
CA HIS A 16 -5.74 -31.00 14.68
C HIS A 16 -4.80 -31.40 15.83
N ARG A 17 -3.49 -31.41 15.53
CA ARG A 17 -2.42 -31.63 16.50
C ARG A 17 -1.61 -30.35 16.68
N PHE A 18 -1.41 -29.97 17.93
CA PHE A 18 -0.50 -28.90 18.27
C PHE A 18 0.96 -29.35 18.06
N PRO A 19 1.91 -28.41 17.90
CA PRO A 19 3.34 -28.74 17.81
C PRO A 19 3.86 -29.57 18.99
N THR A 20 3.21 -29.45 20.16
CA THR A 20 3.49 -30.24 21.37
C THR A 20 2.97 -31.69 21.31
N GLY A 21 2.43 -32.13 20.18
CA GLY A 21 1.89 -33.48 19.96
C GLY A 21 0.48 -33.73 20.51
N ARG A 22 -0.05 -32.81 21.34
CA ARG A 22 -1.40 -32.90 21.90
C ARG A 22 -2.46 -32.69 20.82
N ARG A 23 -3.56 -33.46 20.89
CA ARG A 23 -4.72 -33.31 20.00
C ARG A 23 -5.70 -32.28 20.56
N CYS A 24 -6.36 -31.55 19.66
CA CYS A 24 -7.49 -30.70 20.00
C CYS A 24 -8.65 -31.54 20.57
N ARG A 25 -9.22 -31.11 21.70
CA ARG A 25 -10.34 -31.81 22.37
C ARG A 25 -11.71 -31.23 22.01
N LEU A 26 -11.79 -30.26 21.12
CA LEU A 26 -13.09 -29.73 20.66
C LEU A 26 -13.79 -30.76 19.76
N PRO A 27 -15.13 -30.85 19.82
CA PRO A 27 -15.91 -31.70 18.94
C PRO A 27 -15.74 -31.27 17.47
N ILE A 28 -15.85 -32.24 16.57
CA ILE A 28 -15.95 -31.97 15.13
C ILE A 28 -17.25 -31.22 14.89
N ALA A 29 -17.17 -30.16 14.10
CA ALA A 29 -18.33 -29.31 13.80
C ALA A 29 -19.01 -29.70 12.49
N ASP A 30 -18.22 -30.20 11.55
CA ASP A 30 -18.68 -30.69 10.25
C ASP A 30 -17.97 -32.02 9.96
N PRO A 31 -18.72 -33.13 9.79
CA PRO A 31 -18.14 -34.46 9.56
C PRO A 31 -17.21 -34.50 8.34
N ASP A 32 -17.44 -33.68 7.32
CA ASP A 32 -16.60 -33.67 6.11
C ASP A 32 -15.21 -33.09 6.39
N SER A 33 -15.15 -32.06 7.23
CA SER A 33 -13.89 -31.39 7.57
C SER A 33 -13.02 -32.16 8.55
N ASN A 34 -13.60 -33.03 9.40
CA ASN A 34 -12.90 -33.68 10.52
C ASN A 34 -12.20 -32.72 11.52
N PHE A 35 -12.54 -31.43 11.48
CA PHE A 35 -11.99 -30.40 12.37
C PHE A 35 -13.11 -29.71 13.17
N CYS A 36 -12.73 -29.13 14.30
CA CYS A 36 -13.63 -28.20 15.00
C CYS A 36 -13.71 -26.87 14.23
N LEU A 37 -14.77 -26.07 14.45
CA LEU A 37 -15.01 -24.79 13.76
C LEU A 37 -13.75 -23.90 13.69
N ARG A 38 -13.03 -23.78 14.80
CA ARG A 38 -11.81 -22.95 14.88
C ARG A 38 -10.70 -23.45 13.95
N HIS A 39 -10.45 -24.76 13.91
CA HIS A 39 -9.38 -25.32 13.09
C HIS A 39 -9.79 -25.46 11.63
N ALA A 40 -11.07 -25.72 11.35
CA ALA A 40 -11.62 -25.66 10.00
C ALA A 40 -11.46 -24.25 9.40
N PHE A 41 -11.85 -23.22 10.15
CA PHE A 41 -11.69 -21.83 9.73
C PHE A 41 -10.22 -21.46 9.50
N ARG A 42 -9.31 -21.83 10.43
CA ARG A 42 -7.87 -21.57 10.27
C ARG A 42 -7.27 -22.28 9.06
N ARG A 43 -7.68 -23.52 8.78
CA ARG A 43 -7.22 -24.25 7.60
C ARG A 43 -7.68 -23.57 6.32
N LYS A 44 -8.97 -23.24 6.24
CA LYS A 44 -9.51 -22.52 5.09
C LYS A 44 -8.79 -21.18 4.88
N GLN A 45 -8.54 -20.44 5.96
CA GLN A 45 -7.78 -19.18 5.89
C GLN A 45 -6.35 -19.40 5.37
N ALA A 46 -5.65 -20.45 5.85
CA ALA A 46 -4.31 -20.77 5.36
C ALA A 46 -4.31 -21.21 3.88
N GLU A 47 -5.33 -21.95 3.44
CA GLU A 47 -5.51 -22.33 2.05
C GLU A 47 -5.80 -21.11 1.16
N ASP A 48 -6.63 -20.18 1.62
CA ASP A 48 -6.92 -18.91 0.94
C ASP A 48 -5.67 -18.01 0.86
N ASP A 49 -4.90 -17.89 1.94
CA ASP A 49 -3.64 -17.16 1.96
C ASP A 49 -2.59 -17.80 1.04
N ALA A 50 -2.50 -19.14 0.99
CA ALA A 50 -1.60 -19.84 0.07
C ALA A 50 -2.00 -19.63 -1.39
N ARG A 51 -3.31 -19.67 -1.70
CA ARG A 51 -3.83 -19.36 -3.04
C ARG A 51 -3.57 -17.91 -3.42
N LEU A 52 -3.71 -16.97 -2.49
CA LEU A 52 -3.38 -15.56 -2.70
C LEU A 52 -1.88 -15.39 -3.00
N ALA A 53 -1.02 -16.00 -2.18
CA ALA A 53 0.43 -15.96 -2.40
C ALA A 53 0.80 -16.50 -3.79
N ALA A 54 0.27 -17.66 -4.17
CA ALA A 54 0.49 -18.25 -5.49
C ALA A 54 -0.01 -17.35 -6.62
N ALA A 55 -1.14 -16.65 -6.44
CA ALA A 55 -1.67 -15.72 -7.44
C ALA A 55 -0.78 -14.49 -7.64
N LEU A 56 -0.15 -13.99 -6.57
CA LEU A 56 0.75 -12.83 -6.62
C LEU A 56 2.11 -13.18 -7.23
N THR A 57 2.61 -14.41 -7.01
CA THR A 57 3.96 -14.82 -7.44
C THR A 57 4.01 -15.57 -8.76
N ARG A 58 2.86 -15.95 -9.35
CA ARG A 58 2.77 -16.83 -10.53
C ARG A 58 3.61 -16.39 -11.74
N GLN A 59 3.84 -15.09 -11.89
CA GLN A 59 4.50 -14.48 -13.05
C GLN A 59 5.46 -13.38 -12.64
N SER A 60 6.02 -13.46 -11.42
CA SER A 60 6.93 -12.41 -10.94
C SER A 60 8.36 -12.57 -11.44
N ASP A 61 8.70 -13.64 -12.16
CA ASP A 61 10.06 -13.95 -12.64
C ASP A 61 11.11 -13.79 -11.51
N GLY A 62 10.79 -14.30 -10.33
CA GLY A 62 11.64 -14.18 -9.14
C GLY A 62 11.81 -12.76 -8.61
N PHE A 63 11.02 -11.80 -9.10
CA PHE A 63 11.15 -10.36 -8.84
C PHE A 63 12.49 -9.76 -9.29
N GLN A 64 13.18 -10.41 -10.23
CA GLN A 64 14.46 -9.96 -10.76
C GLN A 64 14.31 -8.96 -11.92
N THR A 65 13.08 -8.73 -12.40
CA THR A 65 12.81 -7.81 -13.50
C THR A 65 11.72 -6.82 -13.13
N ALA A 66 11.80 -5.61 -13.68
CA ALA A 66 10.76 -4.59 -13.50
C ALA A 66 9.39 -5.08 -14.01
N ALA A 67 9.40 -5.81 -15.13
CA ALA A 67 8.20 -6.40 -15.70
C ALA A 67 7.56 -7.45 -14.78
N GLY A 68 8.37 -8.34 -14.17
CA GLY A 68 7.89 -9.32 -13.21
C GLY A 68 7.30 -8.69 -11.95
N ILE A 69 7.97 -7.67 -11.41
CA ILE A 69 7.44 -6.89 -10.28
C ILE A 69 6.12 -6.20 -10.66
N HIS A 70 6.06 -5.57 -11.83
CA HIS A 70 4.83 -4.89 -12.28
C HIS A 70 3.65 -5.84 -12.47
N LYS A 71 3.89 -7.05 -13.01
CA LYS A 71 2.86 -8.10 -13.08
C LYS A 71 2.36 -8.48 -11.70
N SER A 72 3.26 -8.67 -10.73
CA SER A 72 2.86 -8.98 -9.34
C SER A 72 2.00 -7.87 -8.71
N LEU A 73 2.34 -6.59 -8.96
CA LEU A 73 1.56 -5.43 -8.53
C LEU A 73 0.18 -5.38 -9.21
N SER A 74 0.09 -5.75 -10.48
CA SER A 74 -1.19 -5.85 -11.19
C SER A 74 -2.10 -6.93 -10.58
N HIS A 75 -1.53 -8.07 -10.18
CA HIS A 75 -2.27 -9.09 -9.45
C HIS A 75 -2.68 -8.62 -8.05
N LEU A 76 -1.82 -7.87 -7.35
CA LEU A 76 -2.14 -7.27 -6.06
C LEU A 76 -3.30 -6.29 -6.17
N TYR A 77 -3.31 -5.44 -7.19
CA TYR A 77 -4.39 -4.50 -7.45
C TYR A 77 -5.73 -5.23 -7.63
N ARG A 78 -5.77 -6.30 -8.45
CA ARG A 78 -6.97 -7.11 -8.66
C ARG A 78 -7.47 -7.74 -7.35
N ASN A 79 -6.57 -8.33 -6.56
CA ASN A 79 -6.96 -8.95 -5.28
C ASN A 79 -7.44 -7.92 -4.25
N LEU A 80 -6.95 -6.68 -4.30
CA LEU A 80 -7.44 -5.58 -3.48
C LEU A 80 -8.83 -5.12 -3.93
N ALA A 81 -9.05 -4.98 -5.24
CA ALA A 81 -10.36 -4.67 -5.80
C ALA A 81 -11.42 -5.73 -5.45
N ASP A 82 -11.01 -7.01 -5.43
CA ASP A 82 -11.86 -8.14 -5.06
C ASP A 82 -12.06 -8.30 -3.53
N ASN A 83 -11.53 -7.39 -2.71
CA ASN A 83 -11.56 -7.45 -1.24
C ASN A 83 -10.99 -8.75 -0.62
N ARG A 84 -10.11 -9.45 -1.34
CA ARG A 84 -9.46 -10.68 -0.86
C ARG A 84 -8.25 -10.40 0.04
N ILE A 85 -7.73 -9.18 0.00
CA ILE A 85 -6.62 -8.70 0.83
C ILE A 85 -7.01 -7.38 1.50
N SER A 86 -6.55 -7.16 2.74
CA SER A 86 -6.78 -5.89 3.41
C SER A 86 -5.91 -4.78 2.80
N PRO A 87 -6.39 -3.51 2.76
CA PRO A 87 -5.61 -2.39 2.25
C PRO A 87 -4.24 -2.24 2.93
N ARG A 88 -4.18 -2.49 4.24
CA ARG A 88 -2.92 -2.46 5.01
C ARG A 88 -1.92 -3.50 4.53
N ARG A 89 -2.35 -4.75 4.30
CA ARG A 89 -1.47 -5.81 3.78
C ARG A 89 -0.99 -5.46 2.37
N ALA A 90 -1.88 -4.97 1.52
CA ALA A 90 -1.55 -4.55 0.16
C ALA A 90 -0.53 -3.40 0.12
N ALA A 91 -0.69 -2.39 0.98
CA ALA A 91 0.24 -1.27 1.07
C ALA A 91 1.67 -1.74 1.43
N VAL A 92 1.79 -2.68 2.37
CA VAL A 92 3.10 -3.26 2.75
C VAL A 92 3.73 -4.01 1.57
N LEU A 93 2.94 -4.83 0.86
CA LEU A 93 3.43 -5.56 -0.32
C LEU A 93 3.84 -4.64 -1.47
N ALA A 94 3.10 -3.56 -1.70
CA ALA A 94 3.45 -2.54 -2.68
C ALA A 94 4.75 -1.81 -2.30
N TYR A 95 4.93 -1.51 -1.01
CA TYR A 95 6.18 -0.93 -0.51
C TYR A 95 7.38 -1.87 -0.71
N ILE A 96 7.23 -3.16 -0.41
CA ILE A 96 8.28 -4.17 -0.68
C ILE A 96 8.60 -4.21 -2.18
N SER A 97 7.58 -4.17 -3.05
CA SER A 97 7.77 -4.14 -4.51
C SER A 97 8.56 -2.90 -4.95
N ASN A 98 8.31 -1.74 -4.34
CA ASN A 98 9.09 -0.52 -4.59
C ASN A 98 10.54 -0.65 -4.14
N LEU A 99 10.81 -1.35 -3.02
CA LEU A 99 12.18 -1.62 -2.59
C LEU A 99 12.90 -2.53 -3.61
N LEU A 100 12.23 -3.56 -4.12
CA LEU A 100 12.79 -4.45 -5.13
C LEU A 100 13.10 -3.73 -6.44
N LEU A 101 12.25 -2.78 -6.86
CA LEU A 101 12.52 -1.97 -8.06
C LEU A 101 13.78 -1.13 -7.94
N ARG A 102 14.10 -0.63 -6.72
CA ARG A 102 15.29 0.19 -6.48
C ARG A 102 16.59 -0.62 -6.52
N THR A 103 16.52 -1.93 -6.31
CA THR A 103 17.71 -2.81 -6.37
C THR A 103 18.00 -3.33 -7.77
N LEU A 104 17.07 -3.19 -8.73
CA LEU A 104 17.26 -3.70 -10.09
C LEU A 104 18.53 -3.16 -10.78
N PRO A 105 18.87 -1.86 -10.71
CA PRO A 105 20.10 -1.37 -11.34
C PRO A 105 21.37 -1.98 -10.75
N ALA A 106 21.37 -2.25 -9.43
CA ALA A 106 22.50 -2.90 -8.78
C ALA A 106 22.62 -4.37 -9.23
N ILE A 107 21.48 -5.08 -9.37
CA ILE A 107 21.45 -6.45 -9.89
C ILE A 107 21.92 -6.47 -11.36
N GLU A 108 21.50 -5.51 -12.18
CA GLU A 108 21.94 -5.39 -13.57
C GLU A 108 23.45 -5.16 -13.66
N GLN A 109 24.01 -4.33 -12.78
CA GLN A 109 25.47 -4.14 -12.65
C GLN A 109 26.24 -5.39 -12.20
N GLU A 110 25.64 -6.23 -11.35
CA GLU A 110 26.23 -7.51 -10.95
C GLU A 110 26.20 -8.56 -12.08
N LEU A 111 25.13 -8.57 -12.89
CA LEU A 111 24.95 -9.52 -13.99
C LEU A 111 25.72 -9.15 -15.24
N ASP A 112 25.81 -7.86 -15.54
CA ASP A 112 26.51 -7.31 -16.69
C ASP A 112 27.23 -6.00 -16.29
N PRO A 113 28.48 -6.09 -15.80
CA PRO A 113 29.23 -4.92 -15.36
C PRO A 113 29.55 -3.96 -16.52
N ASP A 114 29.52 -4.45 -17.77
CA ASP A 114 29.81 -3.66 -18.96
C ASP A 114 28.54 -2.94 -19.48
N ALA A 115 27.35 -3.55 -19.36
CA ALA A 115 26.08 -2.87 -19.62
C ALA A 115 25.79 -1.76 -18.60
N ALA A 116 26.23 -1.93 -17.35
CA ALA A 116 26.12 -0.91 -16.31
C ALA A 116 27.13 0.25 -16.43
N SER A 117 27.98 0.25 -17.46
CA SER A 117 28.78 1.43 -17.82
C SER A 117 27.91 2.59 -18.35
N GLY A 118 26.59 2.42 -18.43
CA GLY A 118 25.59 3.49 -18.52
C GLY A 118 25.45 4.26 -17.22
N ALA A 119 26.49 5.01 -16.82
CA ALA A 119 26.31 6.15 -15.92
C ALA A 119 25.13 7.00 -16.42
N PRO A 120 24.33 7.63 -15.55
CA PRO A 120 23.22 8.47 -15.99
C PRO A 120 23.74 9.43 -17.05
N THR A 121 23.25 9.31 -18.29
CA THR A 121 23.57 10.26 -19.34
C THR A 121 22.97 11.59 -18.93
N ILE A 122 23.80 12.44 -18.31
CA ILE A 122 23.45 13.82 -18.03
C ILE A 122 23.36 14.49 -19.40
N ILE A 123 22.12 14.73 -19.85
CA ILE A 123 21.87 15.50 -21.07
C ILE A 123 22.08 16.96 -20.70
N TRP A 124 23.30 17.45 -20.91
CA TRP A 124 23.68 18.84 -20.64
C TRP A 124 22.92 19.84 -21.52
N ASP A 125 22.49 19.39 -22.71
CA ASP A 125 21.90 20.23 -23.74
C ASP A 125 20.38 20.42 -23.60
N ILE A 126 19.78 20.08 -22.45
CA ILE A 126 18.37 20.38 -22.18
C ILE A 126 18.23 21.91 -22.08
N PRO A 127 17.53 22.58 -23.02
CA PRO A 127 17.36 24.02 -22.97
C PRO A 127 16.57 24.38 -21.71
N ARG A 128 17.05 25.38 -20.98
CA ARG A 128 16.35 25.90 -19.80
C ARG A 128 14.93 26.30 -20.23
N PRO A 129 13.87 25.81 -19.57
CA PRO A 129 12.52 26.26 -19.87
C PRO A 129 12.45 27.78 -19.76
N PRO A 130 11.72 28.46 -20.67
CA PRO A 130 11.60 29.90 -20.64
C PRO A 130 11.10 30.34 -19.27
N ARG A 131 11.78 31.32 -18.67
CA ARG A 131 11.39 31.86 -17.37
C ARG A 131 10.10 32.65 -17.57
N ASP A 132 9.04 32.30 -16.84
CA ASP A 132 7.77 33.03 -16.94
C ASP A 132 7.99 34.52 -16.62
N PRO A 133 7.53 35.46 -17.47
CA PRO A 133 7.72 36.90 -17.26
C PRO A 133 7.00 37.48 -16.03
N LEU A 134 6.20 36.68 -15.32
CA LEU A 134 5.34 37.15 -14.23
C LEU A 134 6.10 37.55 -12.95
N GLU A 135 7.40 37.28 -12.88
CA GLU A 135 8.25 37.72 -11.75
C GLU A 135 8.53 39.24 -11.77
N ASN A 136 8.58 39.86 -12.95
CA ASN A 136 8.89 41.30 -13.08
C ASN A 136 7.73 42.19 -12.63
N GLN A 137 6.49 41.70 -12.64
CA GLN A 137 5.31 42.49 -12.27
C GLN A 137 5.18 42.72 -10.76
N ARG A 138 5.87 41.95 -9.92
CA ARG A 138 5.86 42.15 -8.46
C ARG A 138 6.83 43.25 -8.03
N GLN A 139 7.99 43.35 -8.69
CA GLN A 139 9.00 44.36 -8.37
C GLN A 139 8.58 45.78 -8.80
N GLU A 140 7.82 45.91 -9.90
CA GLU A 140 7.31 47.22 -10.34
C GLU A 140 6.14 47.73 -9.49
N GLN A 141 5.38 46.83 -8.83
CA GLN A 141 4.29 47.22 -7.93
C GLN A 141 4.80 47.72 -6.57
N ASP A 142 5.91 47.16 -6.06
CA ASP A 142 6.52 47.59 -4.81
C ASP A 142 7.32 48.92 -4.96
N ALA A 143 7.80 49.24 -6.16
CA ALA A 143 8.50 50.51 -6.44
C ALA A 143 7.54 51.70 -6.70
N GLY A 144 6.24 51.44 -6.89
CA GLY A 144 5.22 52.47 -7.13
C GLY A 144 4.60 53.09 -5.87
N LEU A 145 4.99 52.63 -4.67
CA LEU A 145 4.41 53.07 -3.39
C LEU A 145 5.33 53.98 -2.55
N GLU A 146 6.32 54.65 -3.14
CA GLU A 146 7.12 55.66 -2.44
C GLU A 146 7.28 56.94 -3.27
N SER A 147 6.18 57.65 -3.56
CA SER A 147 6.23 59.11 -3.78
C SER A 147 4.83 59.72 -3.81
N GLY A 148 4.36 60.23 -2.67
CA GLY A 148 3.08 60.93 -2.64
C GLY A 148 2.56 61.36 -1.27
N ALA A 149 3.34 62.15 -0.52
CA ALA A 149 2.82 63.05 0.52
C ALA A 149 3.79 64.25 0.63
N PRO A 150 3.39 65.48 1.07
CA PRO A 150 2.28 65.76 2.01
C PRO A 150 1.45 67.04 1.69
N GLY A 151 0.41 67.31 2.50
CA GLY A 151 -0.24 68.64 2.57
C GLY A 151 -1.66 68.66 3.14
N GLU A 152 -1.81 69.23 4.34
CA GLU A 152 -2.98 69.23 5.24
C GLU A 152 -4.11 70.22 4.85
N THR A 153 -5.37 70.00 5.31
CA THR A 153 -6.20 70.93 6.13
C THR A 153 -7.67 70.50 6.30
N GLU A 154 -7.98 70.02 7.51
CA GLU A 154 -9.01 70.45 8.48
C GLU A 154 -10.48 70.87 8.10
N LYS A 155 -11.44 70.20 8.79
CA LYS A 155 -12.85 70.57 9.19
C LYS A 155 -13.91 70.66 8.07
N LYS A 156 -15.16 70.17 8.21
CA LYS A 156 -16.09 70.11 9.38
C LYS A 156 -17.36 69.29 8.98
N SER A 157 -18.09 68.78 9.98
CA SER A 157 -19.55 68.45 9.99
C SER A 157 -20.04 67.28 9.08
N SER A 158 -21.08 66.49 9.37
CA SER A 158 -22.00 66.29 10.49
C SER A 158 -22.94 65.14 10.07
N ALA A 159 -23.51 64.42 11.04
CA ALA A 159 -24.78 63.68 10.99
C ALA A 159 -24.87 62.28 10.32
N ALA A 160 -25.04 61.29 11.20
CA ALA A 160 -26.20 60.37 11.30
C ALA A 160 -26.58 59.42 10.13
N ASN A 161 -26.46 58.10 10.36
CA ASN A 161 -27.56 57.10 10.47
C ASN A 161 -26.93 55.68 10.34
N ARG A 162 -27.00 54.77 11.33
CA ARG A 162 -28.14 53.95 11.81
C ARG A 162 -28.54 52.84 10.81
N GLY A 163 -28.38 51.58 11.24
CA GLY A 163 -29.08 50.38 10.72
C GLY A 163 -28.14 49.22 10.42
N THR A 164 -27.95 48.22 11.31
CA THR A 164 -28.75 46.97 11.44
C THR A 164 -28.80 46.17 10.12
N ARG A 165 -28.50 44.88 10.03
CA ARG A 165 -28.38 43.78 10.98
C ARG A 165 -27.69 42.63 10.25
#